data_AF-A0A2N3DSG1-F1
#
_entry.id   AF-A0A2N3DSG1-F1
#
_cell.length_a   1.000
_cell.length_b   1.000
_cell.length_c   1.000
_cell.angle_alpha   90.00
_cell.angle_beta   90.00
_cell.angle_gamma   90.00
#
_symmetry.space_group_name_H-M   'P 1'
#
loop_
_entity.id
_entity.type
_entity.pdbx_description
1 polymer ?
#
loop_
_entity_poly.entity_id
_entity_poly.type
_entity_poly.pdbx_seq_one_letter_code
_entity_poly.pdbx_strand_id
1 'polypeptide(L)'
;MALPADSNDPEDFDVSAAGLERARMGRRIRMLRNRLKLSQPEFAARYGIPVANIRQYEIGRTMPPPAVRSYLSVIEAEPERAAAALAHA
;
A
#
# COMPACT_ATOMS: atom_id res chain seq x y z
N MET A 1 4.12 17.55 13.23
CA MET A 1 3.03 16.64 13.67
C MET A 1 1.88 16.80 12.69
N ALA A 2 1.34 15.72 12.11
CA ALA A 2 0.26 15.84 11.11
C ALA A 2 -1.13 15.62 11.69
N LEU A 3 -1.22 14.84 12.77
CA LEU A 3 -2.43 14.76 13.61
C LEU A 3 -1.99 14.84 15.07
N PRO A 4 -2.56 15.76 15.87
CA PRO A 4 -2.29 15.81 17.28
C PRO A 4 -2.96 14.66 18.03
N ALA A 5 -2.38 14.26 19.17
CA ALA A 5 -3.05 13.37 20.12
C ALA A 5 -4.28 14.05 20.72
N ASP A 6 -5.32 13.29 21.03
CA ASP A 6 -6.49 13.75 21.77
C ASP A 6 -6.10 14.01 23.22
N SER A 7 -6.27 15.25 23.68
CA SER A 7 -6.01 15.64 25.06
C SER A 7 -6.91 14.94 26.09
N ASN A 8 -8.03 14.34 25.66
CA ASN A 8 -8.96 13.61 26.54
C ASN A 8 -8.67 12.11 26.63
N ASP A 9 -7.76 11.57 25.82
CA ASP A 9 -7.36 10.16 25.83
C ASP A 9 -5.86 10.06 26.17
N PRO A 10 -5.50 9.67 27.41
CA PRO A 10 -4.10 9.58 27.83
C PRO A 10 -3.32 8.47 27.12
N GLU A 11 -3.99 7.54 26.42
CA GLU A 11 -3.35 6.48 25.62
C GLU A 11 -3.17 6.89 24.14
N ASP A 12 -3.80 7.98 23.70
CA ASP A 12 -3.64 8.49 22.33
C ASP A 12 -2.29 9.17 22.15
N PHE A 13 -1.73 9.02 20.95
CA PHE A 13 -0.39 9.49 20.62
C PHE A 13 -0.36 10.25 19.31
N ASP A 14 0.65 11.09 19.16
CA ASP A 14 0.78 11.91 17.98
C ASP A 14 1.11 11.11 16.73
N VAL A 15 0.47 11.48 15.62
CA VAL A 15 0.82 10.91 14.32
C VAL A 15 1.74 11.87 13.57
N SER A 16 2.98 11.43 13.37
CA SER A 16 3.92 12.12 12.47
C SER A 16 3.38 12.19 11.04
N ALA A 17 3.78 13.23 10.29
CA ALA A 17 3.40 13.37 8.88
C ALA A 17 3.78 12.16 8.03
N ALA A 18 5.00 11.64 8.23
CA ALA A 18 5.45 10.43 7.56
C ALA A 18 4.63 9.19 7.95
N GLY A 19 4.20 9.09 9.21
CA GLY A 19 3.31 8.02 9.67
C GLY A 19 1.95 8.05 8.97
N LEU A 20 1.34 9.24 8.90
CA LEU A 20 0.08 9.44 8.21
C LEU A 20 0.18 9.11 6.71
N GLU A 21 1.28 9.52 6.07
CA GLU A 21 1.52 9.22 4.66
C GLU A 21 1.63 7.71 4.40
N ARG A 22 2.39 6.99 5.26
CA ARG A 22 2.49 5.52 5.17
C ARG A 22 1.13 4.85 5.37
N ALA A 23 0.34 5.29 6.34
CA ALA A 23 -1.00 4.75 6.59
C ALA A 23 -1.94 4.95 5.38
N ARG A 24 -1.92 6.15 4.78
CA ARG A 24 -2.69 6.46 3.57
C ARG A 24 -2.26 5.59 2.38
N MET A 25 -0.95 5.42 2.18
CA MET A 25 -0.42 4.55 1.13
C MET A 25 -0.81 3.09 1.35
N GLY A 26 -0.70 2.58 2.59
CA GLY A 26 -1.12 1.23 2.94
C GLY A 26 -2.61 0.98 2.70
N ARG A 27 -3.45 1.96 3.04
CA ARG A 27 -4.89 1.93 2.73
C ARG A 27 -5.14 1.90 1.22
N ARG A 28 -4.44 2.72 0.42
CA ARG A 28 -4.54 2.74 -1.05
C ARG A 28 -4.26 1.36 -1.64
N ILE A 29 -3.16 0.72 -1.25
CA ILE A 29 -2.78 -0.63 -1.72
C ILE A 29 -3.85 -1.66 -1.34
N ARG A 30 -4.30 -1.66 -0.07
CA ARG A 30 -5.35 -2.59 0.39
C ARG A 30 -6.66 -2.41 -0.40
N MET A 31 -7.08 -1.17 -0.65
CA MET A 31 -8.29 -0.89 -1.43
C MET A 31 -8.17 -1.36 -2.88
N LEU A 32 -7.04 -1.08 -3.53
CA LEU A 32 -6.75 -1.56 -4.88
C LEU A 32 -6.84 -3.09 -4.94
N ARG A 33 -6.13 -3.78 -4.04
CA ARG A 33 -6.15 -5.24 -3.96
C ARG A 33 -7.57 -5.80 -3.76
N ASN A 34 -8.33 -5.21 -2.84
CA ASN A 34 -9.70 -5.63 -2.56
C ASN A 34 -10.62 -5.40 -3.77
N ARG A 35 -10.46 -4.27 -4.48
CA ARG A 35 -11.21 -3.98 -5.73
C ARG A 35 -10.95 -5.03 -6.81
N LEU A 36 -9.71 -5.52 -6.90
CA LEU A 36 -9.31 -6.60 -7.80
C LEU A 36 -9.69 -8.00 -7.28
N LYS A 37 -10.28 -8.10 -6.08
CA LYS A 37 -10.69 -9.35 -5.42
C LYS A 37 -9.52 -10.34 -5.22
N LEU A 38 -8.35 -9.82 -4.87
CA LEU A 38 -7.15 -10.62 -4.64
C LEU A 38 -6.81 -10.69 -3.15
N SER A 39 -6.33 -11.84 -2.71
CA SER A 39 -5.57 -11.96 -1.45
C SER A 39 -4.18 -11.32 -1.59
N GLN A 40 -3.49 -11.09 -0.47
CA GLN A 40 -2.13 -10.51 -0.51
C GLN A 40 -1.15 -11.37 -1.32
N PRO A 41 -1.12 -12.71 -1.19
CA PRO A 41 -0.27 -13.55 -2.04
C PRO A 41 -0.63 -13.48 -3.53
N GLU A 42 -1.93 -13.45 -3.88
CA GLU A 42 -2.35 -13.36 -5.28
C GLU A 42 -1.98 -12.01 -5.90
N PHE A 43 -2.15 -10.91 -5.16
CA PHE A 43 -1.72 -9.58 -5.61
C PHE A 43 -0.20 -9.53 -5.78
N ALA A 44 0.53 -10.07 -4.81
CA ALA A 44 1.99 -10.17 -4.85
C ALA A 44 2.49 -10.95 -6.08
N ALA A 45 1.92 -12.13 -6.32
CA ALA A 45 2.26 -12.98 -7.46
C ALA A 45 1.90 -12.32 -8.80
N ARG A 46 0.69 -11.75 -8.90
CA ARG A 46 0.20 -11.12 -10.14
C ARG A 46 1.02 -9.90 -10.56
N TYR A 47 1.51 -9.12 -9.59
CA TYR A 47 2.18 -7.85 -9.86
C TYR A 47 3.68 -7.86 -9.54
N GLY A 48 4.28 -8.99 -9.16
CA GLY A 48 5.72 -9.09 -8.92
C GLY A 48 6.23 -8.27 -7.73
N ILE A 49 5.38 -8.03 -6.72
CA ILE A 49 5.79 -7.36 -5.47
C ILE A 49 5.85 -8.43 -4.36
N PRO A 50 6.98 -8.61 -3.65
CA PRO A 50 7.08 -9.64 -2.62
C PRO A 50 5.95 -9.57 -1.59
N VAL A 51 5.35 -10.71 -1.24
CA VAL A 51 4.21 -10.75 -0.29
C VAL A 51 4.57 -10.15 1.08
N ALA A 52 5.83 -10.31 1.52
CA ALA A 52 6.33 -9.68 2.74
C ALA A 52 6.24 -8.15 2.68
N ASN A 53 6.53 -7.57 1.51
CA ASN A 53 6.45 -6.13 1.27
C ASN A 53 4.98 -5.68 1.25
N ILE A 54 4.09 -6.39 0.54
CA ILE A 54 2.65 -6.08 0.54
C ILE A 54 2.09 -6.04 1.97
N ARG A 55 2.45 -7.02 2.81
CA ARG A 55 2.06 -7.04 4.23
C ARG A 55 2.53 -5.79 4.97
N GLN A 56 3.81 -5.45 4.86
CA GLN A 56 4.38 -4.27 5.53
C GLN A 56 3.78 -2.96 5.04
N TYR A 57 3.54 -2.85 3.74
CA TYR A 57 2.99 -1.64 3.12
C TYR A 57 1.53 -1.44 3.54
N GLU A 58 0.70 -2.49 3.49
CA GLU A 58 -0.72 -2.38 3.83
C GLU A 58 -0.96 -1.99 5.30
N ILE A 59 -0.05 -2.34 6.21
CA ILE A 59 -0.11 -1.91 7.62
C ILE A 59 0.62 -0.59 7.89
N GLY A 60 1.19 0.06 6.86
CA GLY A 60 1.89 1.33 6.99
C GLY A 60 3.23 1.24 7.74
N ARG A 61 3.82 0.04 7.87
CA ARG A 61 5.10 -0.16 8.58
C ARG A 61 6.27 0.40 7.80
N THR A 62 6.26 0.26 6.48
CA THR A 62 7.28 0.82 5.58
C THR A 62 6.63 1.54 4.40
N MET A 63 7.30 2.58 3.90
CA MET A 63 6.87 3.27 2.68
C MET A 63 7.37 2.49 1.46
N PRO A 64 6.51 2.16 0.46
CA PRO A 64 7.00 1.57 -0.78
C PRO A 64 8.03 2.49 -1.47
N PRO A 65 9.08 1.92 -2.08
CA PRO A 65 10.03 2.68 -2.89
C PRO A 65 9.34 3.48 -4.01
N PRO A 66 9.93 4.59 -4.50
CA PRO A 66 9.34 5.42 -5.55
C PRO A 66 8.86 4.62 -6.77
N ALA A 67 9.67 3.68 -7.27
CA ALA A 67 9.31 2.84 -8.41
C ALA A 67 8.04 2.00 -8.15
N VAL A 68 7.90 1.44 -6.94
CA VAL A 68 6.70 0.66 -6.56
C VAL A 68 5.48 1.57 -6.50
N ARG A 69 5.60 2.81 -6.03
CA ARG A 69 4.47 3.77 -6.01
C ARG A 69 4.01 4.20 -7.40
N SER A 70 4.96 4.45 -8.30
CA SER A 70 4.66 4.72 -9.71
C SER A 70 3.97 3.52 -10.35
N TYR A 71 4.50 2.32 -10.10
CA TYR A 71 3.94 1.09 -10.62
C TYR A 71 2.53 0.79 -10.08
N LEU A 72 2.26 1.03 -8.79
CA LEU A 72 0.91 0.94 -8.22
C LEU A 72 -0.09 1.87 -8.93
N SER A 73 0.36 3.02 -9.40
CA SER A 73 -0.49 3.94 -10.17
C SER A 73 -0.81 3.39 -11.57
N VAL A 74 0.13 2.66 -12.18
CA VAL A 74 -0.11 1.93 -13.44
C VAL A 74 -1.10 0.78 -13.21
N ILE A 75 -0.94 -0.01 -12.14
CA ILE A 75 -1.88 -1.09 -11.80
C ILE A 75 -3.29 -0.53 -11.55
N GLU A 76 -3.41 0.64 -10.91
CA GLU A 76 -4.72 1.26 -10.67
C GLU A 76 -5.45 1.63 -11.96
N ALA A 77 -4.71 2.15 -12.93
CA ALA A 77 -5.24 2.61 -14.21
C ALA A 77 -5.53 1.44 -15.18
N GLU A 78 -4.63 0.46 -15.25
CA GLU A 78 -4.63 -0.59 -16.28
C GLU A 78 -4.27 -1.97 -15.66
N PRO A 79 -5.08 -2.51 -14.73
CA PRO A 79 -4.71 -3.67 -13.92
C PRO A 79 -4.47 -4.94 -14.73
N GLU A 80 -5.22 -5.17 -15.80
CA GLU A 80 -5.10 -6.33 -16.68
C GLU A 80 -3.88 -6.20 -17.59
N ARG A 81 -3.64 -5.01 -18.16
CA ARG A 81 -2.46 -4.78 -19.02
C ARG A 81 -1.17 -4.86 -18.24
N ALA A 82 -1.14 -4.30 -17.03
CA ALA A 82 0.01 -4.40 -16.13
C ALA A 82 0.32 -5.87 -15.78
N ALA A 83 -0.71 -6.66 -15.45
CA ALA A 83 -0.54 -8.08 -15.18
C ALA A 83 -0.06 -8.86 -16.41
N ALA A 84 -0.63 -8.58 -17.59
CA ALA A 84 -0.23 -9.22 -18.85
C ALA A 84 1.21 -8.90 -19.24
N ALA A 85 1.66 -7.65 -19.02
CA ALA A 85 3.04 -7.25 -19.30
C ALA A 85 4.07 -8.04 -18.47
N LEU A 86 3.72 -8.42 -17.24
CA LEU A 86 4.59 -9.24 -16.38
C LEU A 86 4.54 -10.74 -16.69
N ALA A 87 3.50 -11.24 -17.35
CA ALA A 87 3.41 -12.65 -17.71
C ALA A 87 4.49 -13.09 -18.73
N HIS A 88 5.16 -12.13 -19.35
CA HIS A 88 6.24 -12.34 -20.33
C HIS A 88 7.63 -11.95 -19.79
N ALA A 89 7.72 -11.53 -18.53
CA ALA A 89 8.96 -11.11 -17.87
C ALA A 89 9.57 -12.26 -17.06
#